data_AF-A0A653T932-F1
#
_entry.id   AF-A0A653T932-F1
#
_cell.length_a   1.000
_cell.length_b   1.000
_cell.length_c   1.000
_cell.angle_alpha   90.00
_cell.angle_beta   90.00
_cell.angle_gamma   90.00
#
_symmetry.space_group_name_H-M   'P 1'
#
loop_
_entity.id
_entity.type
_entity.pdbx_description
1 polymer ?
#
loop_
_entity_poly.entity_id
_entity_poly.type
_entity_poly.pdbx_seq_one_letter_code
_entity_poly.pdbx_strand_id
1 'polypeptide(L)' 'MSLADIVLISLYKTTFNIKSIVIEQPIGLIPEIKSIEERHFLTMDQENGIQYKRAIEIIDEIIIQ' A
#
# COMPACT_ATOMS: atom_id res chain seq x y z
N MET A 1 12.95 -1.77 17.15
CA MET A 1 12.04 -1.80 16.00
C MET A 1 11.37 -0.43 15.96
N SER A 2 11.79 0.45 15.06
CA SER A 2 11.21 1.78 14.90
C SER A 2 10.10 1.70 13.86
N LEU A 3 8.97 2.32 14.16
CA LEU A 3 7.82 2.43 13.26
C LEU A 3 7.80 3.87 12.75
N ALA A 4 7.86 4.05 11.43
CA ALA A 4 7.69 5.34 10.81
C ALA A 4 6.26 5.43 10.23
N ASP A 5 5.51 6.43 10.66
CA ASP A 5 4.21 6.74 10.08
C ASP A 5 4.44 7.47 8.75
N ILE A 6 4.00 6.85 7.63
CA ILE A 6 4.01 7.52 6.33
C ILE A 6 2.58 7.87 5.96
N VAL A 7 2.34 9.18 5.84
CA VAL A 7 1.12 9.73 5.25
C VAL A 7 1.42 10.11 3.80
N LEU A 8 1.00 9.27 2.86
CA LEU A 8 1.05 9.59 1.44
C LEU A 8 -0.11 10.53 1.10
N ILE A 9 0.17 11.83 1.03
CA ILE A 9 -0.77 12.85 0.55
C ILE A 9 -0.40 13.16 -0.89
N SER A 10 -1.18 12.63 -1.85
CA SER A 10 -1.13 13.10 -3.23
C SER A 10 -2.13 14.24 -3.45
N LEU A 11 -1.79 15.22 -4.27
CA LEU A 11 -2.59 16.44 -4.48
C LEU A 11 -3.68 16.29 -5.56
N TYR A 12 -4.00 15.06 -5.98
CA TYR A 12 -5.03 14.82 -6.99
C TYR A 12 -6.43 14.75 -6.39
N LYS A 13 -7.44 15.15 -7.18
CA LYS A 13 -8.86 15.30 -6.78
C LYS A 13 -9.53 14.03 -6.24
N THR A 14 -8.92 12.86 -6.44
CA THR A 14 -9.41 11.52 -6.07
C THR A 14 -8.33 10.77 -5.26
N THR A 15 -7.68 11.46 -4.33
CA THR A 15 -6.62 10.83 -3.53
C THR A 15 -7.23 9.97 -2.43
N PHE A 16 -6.90 8.67 -2.45
CA PHE A 16 -7.15 7.76 -1.33
C PHE A 16 -6.22 8.14 -0.19
N ASN A 17 -6.80 8.55 0.93
CA ASN A 17 -6.05 8.73 2.16
C ASN A 17 -5.85 7.34 2.75
N ILE A 18 -4.60 6.85 2.74
CA ILE A 18 -4.24 5.54 3.27
C ILE A 18 -3.27 5.77 4.41
N LYS A 19 -3.69 5.40 5.63
CA LYS A 19 -2.77 5.31 6.76
C LYS A 19 -1.94 4.04 6.66
N SER A 20 -0.62 4.17 6.72
CA SER A 20 0.31 3.05 6.66
C SER A 20 1.46 3.21 7.64
N ILE A 21 1.99 2.08 8.09
CA ILE A 21 3.23 2.02 8.87
C ILE A 21 4.34 1.42 8.00
N VAL A 22 5.54 1.95 8.15
CA VAL A 22 6.76 1.32 7.62
C VAL A 22 7.43 0.55 8.74
N ILE A 23 7.71 -0.71 8.45
CA ILE A 23 8.50 -1.59 9.30
C ILE A 23 9.94 -1.49 8.82
N GLU A 24 10.77 -0.81 9.62
CA GLU A 24 12.20 -0.71 9.34
C GLU A 24 12.84 -2.10 9.27
N GLN A 25 13.60 -2.31 8.20
CA GLN A 25 14.34 -3.55 7.97
C GLN A 25 15.86 -3.28 7.98
N PRO A 26 16.68 -4.30 8.27
CA PRO A 26 18.13 -4.21 8.12
C PRO A 26 18.56 -3.65 6.76
N ILE A 27 19.69 -2.94 6.74
CA ILE A 27 20.28 -2.38 5.53
C ILE A 27 20.47 -3.48 4.47
N GLY A 28 19.99 -3.22 3.25
CA GLY A 28 20.03 -4.18 2.13
C GLY A 28 18.74 -4.96 1.93
N LEU A 29 17.75 -4.81 2.81
CA LEU A 29 16.41 -5.38 2.64
C LEU A 29 15.41 -4.31 2.23
N ILE A 30 14.43 -4.70 1.42
CA ILE A 30 13.34 -3.82 1.00
C ILE A 30 12.44 -3.56 2.22
N PRO A 31 12.14 -2.29 2.57
CA PRO A 31 11.27 -1.97 3.69
C PRO A 31 9.85 -2.51 3.45
N GLU A 32 9.22 -2.98 4.52
CA GLU A 32 7.85 -3.48 4.45
C GLU A 32 6.86 -2.35 4.80
N ILE A 33 5.87 -2.15 3.95
CA ILE A 33 4.80 -1.17 4.13
C ILE A 33 3.51 -1.92 4.41
N LYS A 34 2.87 -1.61 5.55
CA LYS A 34 1.59 -2.20 5.92
C LYS A 34 0.52 -1.14 6.06
N SER A 35 -0.62 -1.34 5.39
CA SER A 35 -1.81 -0.52 5.59
C SER A 35 -2.40 -0.79 6.98
N ILE A 36 -2.78 0.27 7.71
CA ILE A 36 -3.40 0.16 9.05
C ILE A 36 -4.88 0.54 9.04
N GLU A 37 -5.46 0.78 7.87
CA GLU A 37 -6.90 1.03 7.75
C GLU A 37 -7.67 -0.28 7.72
N GLU A 38 -8.40 -0.55 8.80
CA GLU A 38 -9.31 -1.69 8.88
C GLU A 38 -10.39 -1.59 7.79
N ARG A 39 -10.64 -2.69 7.08
CA ARG A 39 -11.65 -2.81 5.99
C ARG A 39 -11.34 -2.01 4.72
N HIS A 40 -10.15 -1.46 4.56
CA HIS A 40 -9.71 -0.94 3.26
C HIS A 40 -9.37 -2.10 2.31
N PHE A 41 -9.73 -2.00 1.03
CA PHE A 41 -9.48 -3.05 0.03
C PHE A 41 -8.00 -3.45 -0.01
N LEU A 42 -7.09 -2.46 0.06
CA LEU A 42 -5.65 -2.70 0.14
C LEU A 42 -5.23 -3.55 1.34
N THR A 43 -5.82 -3.33 2.52
CA THR A 43 -5.51 -4.11 3.72
C THR A 43 -5.94 -5.56 3.53
N MET A 44 -7.13 -5.78 2.97
CA MET A 44 -7.64 -7.12 2.67
C MET A 44 -6.78 -7.85 1.63
N ASP A 45 -6.34 -7.12 0.60
CA ASP A 45 -5.46 -7.60 -0.46
C ASP A 45 -4.07 -7.98 0.07
N GLN A 46 -3.53 -7.23 1.03
CA GLN A 46 -2.27 -7.54 1.71
C GLN A 46 -2.38 -8.78 2.61
N GLU A 47 -3.49 -8.94 3.34
CA GLU A 47 -3.68 -10.05 4.28
C GLU A 47 -4.01 -11.38 3.60
N ASN A 48 -4.87 -11.36 2.58
CA ASN A 48 -5.37 -12.57 1.93
C ASN A 48 -4.60 -12.89 0.64
N GLY A 49 -3.74 -11.98 0.19
CA GLY A 49 -3.16 -12.00 -1.14
C GLY A 49 -4.17 -11.65 -2.22
N ILE A 50 -3.67 -11.24 -3.38
CA ILE A 50 -4.49 -10.96 -4.56
C ILE A 50 -4.32 -12.06 -5.60
N GLN A 51 -5.38 -12.32 -6.34
CA GLN A 51 -5.28 -13.16 -7.54
C GLN A 51 -4.46 -12.43 -8.61
N TYR A 52 -3.67 -13.18 -9.38
CA TYR A 52 -2.84 -12.63 -10.45
C TYR A 52 -3.63 -11.74 -11.43
N LYS A 53 -4.85 -12.16 -11.81
CA LYS A 53 -5.73 -11.37 -12.68
C LYS A 53 -6.03 -9.98 -12.09
N ARG A 54 -6.33 -9.92 -10.79
CA ARG A 54 -6.61 -8.65 -10.09
C ARG A 54 -5.37 -7.76 -10.03
N ALA A 55 -4.18 -8.35 -9.89
CA ALA A 55 -2.93 -7.60 -9.94
C ALA A 55 -2.71 -6.92 -11.30
N ILE A 56 -3.02 -7.61 -12.41
CA ILE A 56 -2.94 -7.04 -13.75
C ILE A 56 -3.94 -5.88 -13.92
N GLU A 57 -5.20 -6.06 -13.46
CA GLU A 57 -6.22 -5.00 -13.53
C GLU A 57 -5.77 -3.71 -12.79
N ILE A 58 -5.17 -3.85 -11.61
CA ILE A 58 -4.67 -2.69 -10.84
C ILE A 58 -3.52 -2.00 -11.58
N ILE A 59 -2.60 -2.76 -12.18
CA ILE A 59 -1.49 -2.19 -12.94
C ILE A 59 -2.02 -1.44 -14.16
N ASP A 60 -3.00 -1.99 -14.86
CA ASP A 60 -3.63 -1.34 -16.01
C ASP A 60 -4.33 -0.03 -15.59
N GLU A 61 -5.03 -0.02 -14.46
CA GLU A 61 -5.66 1.19 -13.89
C GLU A 61 -4.64 2.29 -13.54
N ILE A 62 -3.41 1.92 -13.13
CA ILE A 62 -2.34 2.84 -12.78
C ILE A 62 -1.60 3.38 -14.00
N ILE A 63 -1.32 2.53 -15.00
CA ILE A 63 -0.53 2.89 -16.19
C ILE A 63 -1.34 3.77 -17.17
N ILE A 64 -2.67 3.67 -17.16
CA ILE A 64 -3.55 4.38 -18.11
C ILE A 64 -3.93 5.80 -17.62
N GLN A 65 -3.53 6.21 -16.41
CA GLN A 65 -3.70 7.59 -15.90
C GLN A 65 -2.58 8.53 -16.36
#